data_AF-A0A419V798-F1
#
_entry.id   AF-A0A419V798-F1
#
_cell.length_a   1.000
_cell.length_b   1.000
_cell.length_c   1.000
_cell.angle_alpha   90.00
_cell.angle_beta   90.00
_cell.angle_gamma   90.00
#
_symmetry.space_group_name_H-M   'P 1'
#
loop_
_entity.id
_entity.type
_entity.pdbx_description
1 polymer ?
#
loop_
_entity_poly.entity_id
_entity_poly.type
_entity_poly.pdbx_seq_one_letter_code
_entity_poly.pdbx_strand_id
1 'polypeptide(L)'
;MKLNDGERQKAEVCLKSLDHLTSSNISSMLKQPDINIWIYLSTVQQENTRENIAYLRDKGFILVTWVQSMEWGGTYLNIASTSKLNELYQ
;
A
#
# COMPACT_ATOMS: atom_id res chain seq x y z
N MET A 1 -19.03 2.41 8.00
CA MET A 1 -18.66 3.63 8.73
C MET A 1 -18.02 4.55 7.71
N LYS A 2 -18.58 5.74 7.44
CA LYS A 2 -18.02 6.64 6.42
C LYS A 2 -16.66 7.17 6.87
N LEU A 3 -15.69 7.21 5.96
CA LEU A 3 -14.38 7.82 6.18
C LEU A 3 -14.52 9.32 6.49
N ASN A 4 -13.77 9.81 7.48
CA ASN A 4 -13.63 11.26 7.68
C ASN A 4 -12.49 11.84 6.83
N ASP A 5 -12.52 13.16 6.63
CA ASP A 5 -11.57 13.85 5.76
C ASP A 5 -10.10 13.72 6.23
N GLY A 6 -9.88 13.64 7.54
CA GLY A 6 -8.54 13.46 8.10
C GLY A 6 -7.93 12.09 7.78
N GLU A 7 -8.72 11.02 7.85
CA GLU A 7 -8.29 9.67 7.48
C GLU A 7 -8.01 9.56 5.98
N ARG A 8 -8.84 10.22 5.15
CA ARG A 8 -8.68 10.29 3.71
C ARG A 8 -7.37 10.98 3.31
N GLN A 9 -7.09 12.15 3.88
CA GLN A 9 -5.87 12.90 3.58
C GLN A 9 -4.60 12.14 3.99
N LYS A 10 -4.62 11.46 5.14
CA LYS A 10 -3.48 10.65 5.59
C LYS A 10 -3.24 9.43 4.69
N ALA A 11 -4.29 8.74 4.26
CA ALA A 11 -4.18 7.61 3.36
C ALA A 11 -3.55 8.02 2.01
N GLU A 12 -3.98 9.15 1.45
CA GLU A 12 -3.41 9.73 0.23
C GLU A 12 -1.90 10.04 0.37
N VAL A 13 -1.49 10.60 1.50
CA VAL A 13 -0.07 10.87 1.78
C VAL A 13 0.74 9.57 1.83
N CYS A 14 0.25 8.55 2.53
CA CYS A 14 0.91 7.24 2.58
C CYS A 14 1.04 6.61 1.19
N LEU A 15 -0.03 6.63 0.38
CA LEU A 15 0.00 6.06 -0.97
C LEU A 15 1.00 6.77 -1.89
N LYS A 16 1.04 8.10 -1.87
CA LYS A 16 2.04 8.88 -2.64
C LYS A 16 3.47 8.63 -2.16
N SER A 17 3.66 8.47 -0.86
CA SER A 17 4.96 8.11 -0.30
C SER A 17 5.41 6.72 -0.76
N LEU A 18 4.50 5.75 -0.83
CA LEU A 18 4.79 4.42 -1.37
C LEU A 18 5.18 4.46 -2.85
N ASP A 19 4.45 5.21 -3.68
CA ASP A 19 4.78 5.39 -5.10
C ASP A 19 6.22 5.91 -5.26
N HIS A 20 6.58 6.94 -4.49
CA HIS A 20 7.91 7.55 -4.54
C HIS A 20 9.01 6.58 -4.09
N LEU A 21 8.82 5.87 -2.97
CA LEU A 21 9.83 4.96 -2.41
C LEU A 21 10.07 3.71 -3.27
N THR A 22 9.05 3.27 -3.99
CA THR A 22 9.08 2.07 -4.83
C THR A 22 9.29 2.38 -6.30
N SER A 23 9.37 3.67 -6.67
CA SER A 23 9.40 4.13 -8.06
C SER A 23 8.30 3.49 -8.92
N SER A 24 7.09 3.38 -8.36
CA SER A 24 5.97 2.68 -8.98
C SER A 24 4.67 3.49 -8.85
N ASN A 25 3.59 3.03 -9.50
CA ASN A 25 2.30 3.74 -9.57
C ASN A 25 1.21 3.02 -8.74
N ILE A 26 1.55 2.53 -7.55
CA ILE A 26 0.66 1.78 -6.64
C ILE A 26 -0.63 2.55 -6.39
N SER A 27 -0.55 3.85 -6.08
CA SER A 27 -1.73 4.66 -5.76
C SER A 27 -2.75 4.69 -6.91
N SER A 28 -2.27 4.78 -8.15
CA SER A 28 -3.12 4.78 -9.34
C SER A 28 -3.72 3.40 -9.59
N MET A 29 -2.92 2.35 -9.45
CA MET A 29 -3.37 0.98 -9.67
C MET A 29 -4.42 0.56 -8.64
N LEU A 30 -4.20 0.87 -7.35
CA LEU A 30 -5.11 0.51 -6.26
C LEU A 30 -6.47 1.22 -6.31
N LYS A 31 -6.64 2.26 -7.14
CA LYS A 31 -7.96 2.87 -7.41
C LYS A 31 -8.87 1.97 -8.23
N GLN A 32 -8.31 0.97 -8.89
CA GLN A 32 -9.08 0.06 -9.72
C GLN A 32 -9.75 -1.01 -8.84
N PRO A 33 -11.00 -1.38 -9.14
CA PRO A 33 -11.68 -2.45 -8.43
C PRO A 33 -10.96 -3.79 -8.63
N ASP A 34 -10.92 -4.60 -7.58
CA ASP A 34 -10.43 -5.99 -7.59
C ASP A 34 -8.96 -6.19 -8.05
N ILE A 35 -8.12 -5.17 -7.86
CA ILE A 35 -6.72 -5.21 -8.26
C ILE A 35 -5.84 -5.86 -7.17
N ASN A 36 -4.87 -6.66 -7.63
CA ASN A 36 -3.80 -7.22 -6.82
C ASN A 36 -2.46 -6.88 -7.47
N ILE A 37 -1.53 -6.34 -6.69
CA ILE A 37 -0.24 -5.85 -7.17
C ILE A 37 0.87 -6.59 -6.44
N TRP A 38 1.81 -7.15 -7.19
CA TRP A 38 3.05 -7.68 -6.62
C TRP A 38 4.17 -6.68 -6.75
N ILE A 39 4.87 -6.42 -5.65
CA ILE A 39 5.93 -5.41 -5.56
C ILE A 39 7.13 -6.04 -4.89
N TYR A 40 8.30 -5.89 -5.48
CA TYR A 40 9.55 -6.25 -4.83
C TYR A 40 10.08 -5.06 -4.02
N LEU A 41 10.43 -5.30 -2.76
CA LEU A 41 11.08 -4.33 -1.89
C LEU A 41 12.46 -4.84 -1.43
N SER A 42 13.50 -4.06 -1.70
CA SER A 42 14.79 -4.23 -1.03
C SER A 42 14.67 -4.02 0.49
N THR A 43 15.63 -4.51 1.28
CA THR A 43 15.64 -4.32 2.74
C THR A 43 15.50 -2.85 3.16
N VAL A 44 16.19 -1.93 2.48
CA VAL A 44 16.10 -0.48 2.76
C VAL A 44 14.70 0.06 2.47
N GLN A 45 14.09 -0.36 1.35
CA GLN A 45 12.72 0.05 1.02
C GLN A 45 11.70 -0.51 2.01
N GLN A 46 11.91 -1.72 2.55
CA GLN A 46 11.03 -2.30 3.55
C GLN A 46 10.98 -1.44 4.83
N GLU A 47 12.13 -0.95 5.30
CA GLU A 47 12.18 -0.07 6.48
C GLU A 47 11.47 1.26 6.21
N ASN A 48 11.75 1.90 5.07
CA ASN A 48 11.17 3.19 4.71
C ASN A 48 9.67 3.13 4.43
N THR A 49 9.15 1.99 3.98
CA THR A 49 7.72 1.82 3.63
C THR A 49 6.89 1.22 4.77
N ARG A 50 7.54 0.69 5.82
CA ARG A 50 6.89 -0.06 6.91
C ARG A 50 5.73 0.70 7.55
N GLU A 51 5.96 1.96 7.92
CA GLU A 51 4.94 2.77 8.62
C GLU A 51 3.74 3.09 7.73
N ASN A 52 3.99 3.43 6.47
CA ASN A 52 2.92 3.68 5.49
C ASN A 52 2.06 2.44 5.25
N ILE A 53 2.70 1.28 5.04
CA ILE A 53 2.00 0.01 4.82
C ILE A 53 1.23 -0.40 6.07
N ALA A 54 1.84 -0.27 7.25
CA ALA A 54 1.17 -0.57 8.52
C ALA A 54 -0.06 0.31 8.73
N TYR A 55 0.05 1.63 8.53
CA TYR A 55 -1.08 2.53 8.66
C TYR A 55 -2.23 2.18 7.72
N LEU A 56 -1.93 1.98 6.42
CA LEU A 56 -2.94 1.64 5.42
C LEU A 56 -3.60 0.28 5.72
N ARG A 57 -2.82 -0.72 6.13
CA ARG A 57 -3.32 -2.04 6.52
C ARG A 57 -4.18 -1.98 7.78
N ASP A 58 -3.72 -1.31 8.83
CA ASP A 58 -4.39 -1.28 10.13
C ASP A 58 -5.72 -0.52 10.05
N LYS A 59 -5.79 0.48 9.17
CA LYS A 59 -7.03 1.16 8.82
C LYS A 59 -7.89 0.40 7.82
N GLY A 60 -7.37 -0.68 7.26
CA GLY A 60 -8.06 -1.57 6.33
C GLY A 60 -8.25 -0.97 4.94
N PHE A 61 -7.38 -0.04 4.51
CA PHE A 61 -7.35 0.47 3.14
C PHE A 61 -6.74 -0.54 2.17
N ILE A 62 -5.79 -1.35 2.62
CA ILE A 62 -5.15 -2.38 1.80
C ILE A 62 -5.07 -3.71 2.55
N LEU A 63 -5.09 -4.81 1.79
CA LEU A 63 -4.66 -6.11 2.27
C LEU A 63 -3.22 -6.35 1.82
N VAL A 64 -2.39 -6.92 2.69
CA VAL A 64 -0.97 -7.13 2.40
C VAL A 64 -0.55 -8.54 2.78
N THR A 65 0.08 -9.23 1.83
CA THR A 65 0.77 -10.51 2.08
C THR A 65 2.26 -10.33 1.86
N TRP A 66 3.08 -10.78 2.82
CA TRP A 66 4.54 -10.65 2.79
C TRP A 66 5.17 -12.00 2.46
N VAL A 67 6.01 -12.04 1.43
CA VAL A 67 6.78 -13.23 1.04
C VAL A 67 8.26 -12.87 0.97
N GLN A 68 9.02 -13.26 1.99
CA GLN A 68 10.45 -13.00 2.05
C GLN A 68 11.21 -13.89 1.06
N SER A 69 12.03 -13.27 0.21
CA SER A 69 12.89 -13.99 -0.72
C SER A 69 14.29 -14.12 -0.15
N MET A 70 14.66 -15.33 0.26
CA MET A 70 15.97 -15.65 0.84
C MET A 70 17.11 -15.50 -0.20
N GLU A 71 16.80 -15.72 -1.48
CA GLU A 71 17.79 -15.70 -2.57
C GLU A 71 18.15 -14.28 -3.04
N TRP A 72 17.20 -13.34 -2.98
CA TRP A 72 17.35 -12.01 -3.60
C TRP A 72 17.57 -10.89 -2.58
N GLY A 73 17.59 -11.21 -1.28
CA GLY A 73 17.84 -10.23 -0.22
C GLY A 73 16.75 -9.17 -0.10
N GLY A 74 15.51 -9.55 -0.37
CA GLY A 74 14.35 -8.63 -0.34
C GLY A 74 13.03 -9.36 -0.10
N THR A 75 11.93 -8.63 -0.21
CA THR A 75 10.60 -9.13 0.11
C THR A 75 9.63 -8.78 -1.00
N TYR A 76 8.90 -9.78 -1.47
CA TYR A 76 7.74 -9.56 -2.32
C TYR A 76 6.52 -9.25 -1.46
N LEU A 77 5.84 -8.17 -1.81
CA LEU A 77 4.57 -7.78 -1.25
C LEU A 77 3.48 -8.01 -2.28
N ASN A 78 2.43 -8.72 -1.88
CA ASN A 78 1.15 -8.62 -2.56
C ASN A 78 0.31 -7.57 -1.84
N ILE A 79 -0.16 -6.56 -2.56
CA ILE A 79 -1.05 -5.52 -2.05
C ILE A 79 -2.35 -5.54 -2.85
N ALA A 80 -3.47 -5.62 -2.15
CA ALA A 80 -4.80 -5.58 -2.75
C ALA A 80 -5.59 -4.35 -2.27
N SER A 81 -6.40 -3.77 -3.15
CA SER A 81 -7.35 -2.72 -2.77
C SER A 81 -8.49 -3.32 -1.94
N THR A 82 -9.09 -2.49 -1.08
CA THR A 82 -10.23 -2.87 -0.24
C THR A 82 -11.42 -1.96 -0.51
N SER A 83 -12.60 -2.32 0.01
CA SER A 83 -13.78 -1.46 -0.07
C SER A 83 -13.55 -0.07 0.55
N LYS A 84 -12.74 0.04 1.62
CA LYS A 84 -12.42 1.35 2.24
C LYS A 84 -11.59 2.23 1.31
N LEU A 85 -10.73 1.64 0.50
CA LEU A 85 -9.99 2.40 -0.50
C LEU A 85 -10.90 2.84 -1.64
N ASN A 86 -11.90 2.03 -2.03
CA ASN A 86 -12.91 2.47 -2.99
C ASN A 86 -13.74 3.65 -2.45
N GLU A 87 -14.13 3.63 -1.16
CA GLU A 87 -14.82 4.76 -0.49
C GLU A 87 -13.99 6.06 -0.40
N LEU A 88 -12.66 5.96 -0.54
CA LEU A 88 -11.78 7.13 -0.63
C LEU A 88 -11.91 7.81 -2.01
N TYR A 89 -12.21 7.04 -3.05
CA TYR A 89 -12.19 7.48 -4.45
C TYR A 89 -13.57 7.69 -5.10
N GLN A 90 -14.65 7.37 -4.38
CA GLN A 90 -16.05 7.64 -4.75
C GLN A 90 -16.57 8.92 -4.09
#